data_AF-A0A2D9SHI8-F1
#
_entry.id   AF-A0A2D9SHI8-F1
#
_cell.length_a   1.000
_cell.length_b   1.000
_cell.length_c   1.000
_cell.angle_alpha   90.00
_cell.angle_beta   90.00
_cell.angle_gamma   90.00
#
_symmetry.space_group_name_H-M   'P 1'
#
loop_
_entity.id
_entity.type
_entity.pdbx_description
1 polymer ?
#
loop_
_entity_poly.entity_id
_entity_poly.type
_entity_poly.pdbx_seq_one_letter_code
_entity_poly.pdbx_strand_id
1 'polypeptide(L)'
;MKPIIISICLFMTFFKNLSADILPNDKFSSSDVVEIQLMSLQSNSENDDGIYQCWIFAHPENKKYTGPFKYFSKMIKNKPYDQLLNSKFFKTKVLFENENNARIEVLLDSKNNRRYKIFWSLGKATINSVCQNCWMTLGVTQPFDMGEIY
;
A
#
# COMPACT_ATOMS: atom_id res chain seq x y z
N MET A 1 -31.09 -46.19 -32.77
CA MET A 1 -29.81 -45.79 -32.13
C MET A 1 -30.05 -44.54 -31.32
N LYS A 2 -29.74 -44.54 -30.00
CA LYS A 2 -29.91 -43.37 -29.12
C LYS A 2 -28.62 -42.53 -29.16
N PRO A 3 -28.68 -41.18 -29.26
CA PRO A 3 -27.48 -40.36 -29.18
C PRO A 3 -27.02 -40.30 -27.72
N ILE A 4 -25.74 -40.61 -27.49
CA ILE A 4 -25.07 -40.43 -26.20
C ILE A 4 -24.69 -38.95 -26.11
N ILE A 5 -25.35 -38.20 -25.23
CA ILE A 5 -24.97 -36.82 -24.92
C ILE A 5 -23.89 -36.90 -23.85
N ILE A 6 -22.64 -36.68 -24.25
CA ILE A 6 -21.51 -36.54 -23.32
C ILE A 6 -21.62 -35.14 -22.71
N SER A 7 -22.11 -35.07 -21.47
CA SER A 7 -22.15 -33.83 -20.69
C SER A 7 -20.74 -33.53 -20.18
N ILE A 8 -20.06 -32.57 -20.82
CA ILE A 8 -18.77 -32.04 -20.37
C ILE A 8 -19.08 -31.06 -19.22
N CYS A 9 -18.86 -31.50 -17.98
CA CYS A 9 -18.82 -30.61 -16.83
C CYS A 9 -17.51 -29.79 -16.88
N LEU A 10 -17.61 -28.55 -17.35
CA LEU A 10 -16.51 -27.59 -17.29
C LEU A 10 -16.36 -27.11 -15.85
N PHE A 11 -15.40 -27.67 -15.12
CA PHE A 11 -15.08 -27.25 -13.76
C PHE A 11 -14.30 -25.91 -13.84
N MET A 12 -14.99 -24.78 -13.72
CA MET A 12 -14.32 -23.47 -13.59
C MET A 12 -13.68 -23.39 -12.20
N THR A 13 -12.37 -23.64 -12.11
CA THR A 13 -11.61 -23.35 -10.91
C THR A 13 -11.43 -21.83 -10.81
N PHE A 14 -12.14 -21.20 -9.86
CA PHE A 14 -11.84 -19.84 -9.44
C PHE A 14 -10.48 -19.85 -8.70
N PHE A 15 -9.41 -19.45 -9.39
CA PHE A 15 -8.15 -19.14 -8.72
C PHE A 15 -8.35 -17.85 -7.92
N LYS A 16 -8.52 -17.97 -6.59
CA LYS A 16 -8.33 -16.81 -5.71
C LYS A 16 -6.85 -16.46 -5.75
N ASN A 17 -6.52 -15.25 -6.20
CA ASN A 17 -5.15 -14.72 -6.11
C ASN A 17 -4.80 -14.57 -4.62
N LEU A 18 -4.08 -15.54 -4.06
CA LEU A 18 -3.52 -15.43 -2.72
C LEU A 18 -2.21 -14.64 -2.83
N SER A 19 -2.29 -13.32 -2.66
CA SER A 19 -1.08 -12.51 -2.50
C SER A 19 -0.60 -12.68 -1.06
N ALA A 20 0.66 -13.09 -0.90
CA ALA A 20 1.27 -13.16 0.43
C ALA A 20 1.79 -11.76 0.82
N ASP A 21 1.56 -11.38 2.08
CA ASP A 21 2.09 -10.13 2.61
C ASP A 21 3.62 -10.08 2.52
N ILE A 22 4.15 -8.95 2.06
CA ILE A 22 5.58 -8.67 2.05
C ILE A 22 5.98 -8.19 3.44
N LEU A 23 6.81 -8.94 4.15
CA LEU A 23 7.26 -8.58 5.49
C LEU A 23 8.41 -7.55 5.44
N PRO A 24 8.40 -6.54 6.35
CA PRO A 24 9.51 -5.60 6.48
C PRO A 24 10.83 -6.32 6.77
N ASN A 25 11.89 -5.90 6.08
CA ASN A 25 13.26 -6.35 6.32
C ASN A 25 14.25 -5.24 5.90
N ASP A 26 15.52 -5.45 6.21
CA ASP A 26 16.61 -4.48 6.05
C ASP A 26 17.12 -4.32 4.60
N LYS A 27 16.65 -5.16 3.67
CA LYS A 27 17.07 -5.12 2.26
C LYS A 27 16.29 -4.11 1.43
N PHE A 28 15.12 -3.70 1.89
CA PHE A 28 14.32 -2.69 1.19
C PHE A 28 14.89 -1.30 1.41
N SER A 29 15.04 -0.54 0.32
CA SER A 29 15.31 0.89 0.36
C SER A 29 14.08 1.67 0.85
N SER A 30 14.26 2.96 1.13
CA SER A 30 13.12 3.82 1.50
C SER A 30 12.08 3.89 0.36
N SER A 31 12.52 3.90 -0.90
CA SER A 31 11.64 3.90 -2.08
C SER A 31 10.88 2.58 -2.21
N ASP A 32 11.57 1.45 -2.04
CA ASP A 32 10.92 0.13 -2.09
C ASP A 32 9.77 0.03 -1.09
N VAL A 33 9.97 0.52 0.14
CA VAL A 33 8.92 0.51 1.17
C VAL A 33 7.70 1.31 0.73
N VAL A 34 7.89 2.51 0.18
CA VAL A 34 6.77 3.33 -0.32
C VAL A 34 6.10 2.70 -1.53
N GLU A 35 6.86 2.14 -2.46
CA GLU A 35 6.33 1.51 -3.67
C GLU A 35 5.55 0.23 -3.35
N ILE A 36 6.05 -0.62 -2.45
CA ILE A 36 5.31 -1.79 -1.94
C ILE A 36 3.96 -1.34 -1.37
N GLN A 37 3.95 -0.32 -0.51
CA GLN A 37 2.71 0.21 0.07
C GLN A 37 1.76 0.74 -1.00
N LEU A 38 2.24 1.52 -1.97
CA LEU A 38 1.42 2.10 -3.03
C LEU A 38 0.86 1.05 -3.99
N MET A 39 1.65 0.04 -4.38
CA MET A 39 1.20 -1.07 -5.23
C MET A 39 0.09 -1.87 -4.55
N SER A 40 0.21 -2.10 -3.24
CA SER A 40 -0.79 -2.80 -2.45
C SER A 40 -2.06 -1.98 -2.26
N LEU A 41 -1.98 -0.66 -2.07
CA LEU A 41 -3.16 0.22 -2.05
C LEU A 41 -3.85 0.32 -3.41
N GLN A 42 -3.09 0.32 -4.50
CA GLN A 42 -3.59 0.31 -5.88
C GLN A 42 -4.38 -0.96 -6.22
N SER A 43 -4.14 -2.06 -5.49
CA SER A 43 -4.82 -3.35 -5.67
C SER A 43 -5.54 -3.82 -4.39
N ASN A 44 -6.01 -2.88 -3.57
CA ASN A 44 -6.61 -3.21 -2.28
C ASN A 44 -7.86 -4.08 -2.42
N SER A 45 -7.87 -5.23 -1.75
CA SER A 45 -9.00 -6.16 -1.76
C SER A 45 -10.16 -5.68 -0.87
N GLU A 46 -11.30 -6.36 -0.95
CA GLU A 46 -12.44 -6.13 -0.06
C GLU A 46 -12.11 -6.40 1.43
N ASN A 47 -11.06 -7.20 1.69
CA ASN A 47 -10.60 -7.56 3.03
C ASN A 47 -9.52 -6.63 3.59
N ASP A 48 -9.20 -5.53 2.89
CA ASP A 48 -8.17 -4.57 3.29
C ASP A 48 -6.73 -5.09 3.22
N ASP A 49 -6.44 -6.09 2.39
CA ASP A 49 -5.09 -6.66 2.29
C ASP A 49 -4.05 -5.60 1.91
N GLY A 50 -4.43 -4.65 1.04
CA GLY A 50 -3.56 -3.54 0.65
C GLY A 50 -3.28 -2.55 1.78
N ILE A 51 -4.30 -2.22 2.55
CA ILE A 51 -4.19 -1.39 3.75
C ILE A 51 -3.39 -2.13 4.84
N TYR A 52 -3.58 -3.44 4.98
CA TYR A 52 -2.84 -4.26 5.94
C TYR A 52 -1.35 -4.31 5.58
N GLN A 53 -1.01 -4.41 4.30
CA GLN A 53 0.36 -4.28 3.82
C GLN A 53 0.99 -2.94 4.26
N CYS A 54 0.25 -1.82 4.18
CA CYS A 54 0.72 -0.54 4.71
C CYS A 54 0.89 -0.56 6.23
N TRP A 55 -0.06 -1.16 6.94
CA TRP A 55 -0.02 -1.28 8.39
C TRP A 55 1.21 -2.06 8.86
N ILE A 56 1.61 -3.15 8.20
CA ILE A 56 2.80 -3.91 8.62
C ILE A 56 4.11 -3.12 8.44
N PHE A 57 4.19 -2.26 7.41
CA PHE A 57 5.31 -1.33 7.19
C PHE A 57 5.24 -0.03 8.02
N ALA A 58 4.17 0.20 8.79
CA ALA A 58 4.07 1.38 9.64
C ALA A 58 5.02 1.29 10.85
N HIS A 59 5.76 2.37 11.08
CA HIS A 59 6.69 2.49 12.21
C HIS A 59 5.94 2.32 13.55
N PRO A 60 6.54 1.73 14.61
CA PRO A 60 5.89 1.60 15.93
C PRO A 60 5.31 2.91 16.46
N GLU A 61 6.06 4.02 16.36
CA GLU A 61 5.54 5.34 16.73
C GLU A 61 4.31 5.75 15.93
N ASN A 62 4.26 5.49 14.62
CA ASN A 62 3.07 5.76 13.80
C ASN A 62 1.88 4.89 14.28
N LYS A 63 2.13 3.60 14.57
CA LYS A 63 1.11 2.68 15.07
C LYS A 63 0.52 3.10 16.41
N LYS A 64 1.27 3.81 17.27
CA LYS A 64 0.73 4.36 18.53
C LYS A 64 -0.41 5.36 18.29
N TYR A 65 -0.34 6.14 17.21
CA TYR A 65 -1.32 7.18 16.90
C TYR A 65 -2.44 6.72 15.97
N THR A 66 -2.15 5.78 15.08
CA THR A 66 -3.08 5.34 14.03
C THR A 66 -3.69 3.96 14.30
N GLY A 67 -3.16 3.24 15.29
CA GLY A 67 -3.62 1.92 15.70
C GLY A 67 -4.84 1.92 16.63
N PRO A 68 -5.40 0.72 16.90
CA PRO A 68 -5.10 -0.57 16.27
C PRO A 68 -5.46 -0.62 14.78
N PHE A 69 -5.13 -1.71 14.07
CA PHE A 69 -5.35 -1.85 12.62
C PHE A 69 -6.76 -1.44 12.16
N LYS A 70 -7.81 -1.74 12.93
CA LYS A 70 -9.18 -1.32 12.61
C LYS A 70 -9.32 0.21 12.46
N TYR A 71 -8.62 0.99 13.27
CA TYR A 71 -8.62 2.46 13.18
C TYR A 71 -7.76 2.93 12.02
N PHE A 72 -6.62 2.29 11.78
CA PHE A 72 -5.78 2.55 10.61
C PHE A 72 -6.55 2.32 9.31
N SER A 73 -7.22 1.18 9.17
CA SER A 73 -8.07 0.88 8.01
C SER A 73 -9.18 1.90 7.83
N LYS A 74 -9.89 2.25 8.93
CA LYS A 74 -10.90 3.29 8.88
C LYS A 74 -10.32 4.64 8.41
N MET A 75 -9.14 5.02 8.88
CA MET A 75 -8.47 6.26 8.47
C MET A 75 -8.18 6.26 6.96
N ILE A 76 -7.59 5.19 6.42
CA ILE A 76 -7.25 5.09 4.99
C ILE A 76 -8.51 5.05 4.11
N LYS A 77 -9.59 4.40 4.56
CA LYS A 77 -10.86 4.32 3.82
C LYS A 77 -11.63 5.64 3.75
N ASN A 78 -11.31 6.61 4.60
CA ASN A 78 -12.01 7.88 4.68
C ASN A 78 -11.17 9.01 4.08
N LYS A 79 -11.86 10.11 3.72
CA LYS A 79 -11.18 11.32 3.29
C LYS A 79 -10.23 11.84 4.40
N PRO A 80 -9.06 12.37 4.02
CA PRO A 80 -8.62 12.61 2.64
C PRO A 80 -7.84 11.43 2.02
N TYR A 81 -7.63 10.31 2.72
CA TYR A 81 -6.73 9.24 2.31
C TYR A 81 -7.36 8.21 1.37
N ASP A 82 -8.69 8.20 1.22
CA ASP A 82 -9.44 7.32 0.32
C ASP A 82 -8.99 7.40 -1.15
N GLN A 83 -8.32 8.50 -1.53
CA GLN A 83 -7.76 8.72 -2.86
C GLN A 83 -6.60 7.77 -3.19
N LEU A 84 -5.92 7.22 -2.19
CA LEU A 84 -4.85 6.24 -2.35
C LEU A 84 -5.38 4.87 -2.83
N LEU A 85 -6.63 4.56 -2.50
CA LEU A 85 -7.21 3.24 -2.74
C LEU A 85 -7.60 3.07 -4.19
N ASN A 86 -7.12 1.97 -4.79
CA ASN A 86 -7.38 1.63 -6.19
C ASN A 86 -6.97 2.76 -7.15
N SER A 87 -5.88 3.46 -6.83
CA SER A 87 -5.28 4.48 -7.71
C SER A 87 -4.89 3.88 -9.06
N LYS A 88 -4.85 4.70 -10.10
CA LYS A 88 -4.51 4.26 -11.46
C LYS A 88 -3.01 4.20 -11.69
N PHE A 89 -2.31 5.17 -11.11
CA PHE A 89 -0.89 5.36 -11.32
C PHE A 89 -0.28 6.08 -10.13
N PHE A 90 1.01 5.83 -9.89
CA PHE A 90 1.81 6.64 -8.99
C PHE A 90 3.23 6.79 -9.53
N LYS A 91 3.90 7.85 -9.08
CA LYS A 91 5.34 8.07 -9.28
C LYS A 91 5.96 8.56 -7.99
N THR A 92 7.09 7.96 -7.63
CA THR A 92 7.88 8.31 -6.44
C THR A 92 9.08 9.18 -6.83
N LYS A 93 9.52 10.02 -5.89
CA LYS A 93 10.79 10.76 -5.97
C LYS A 93 11.36 10.94 -4.56
N VAL A 94 12.55 10.42 -4.32
CA VAL A 94 13.29 10.70 -3.07
C VAL A 94 13.66 12.18 -3.05
N LEU A 95 13.18 12.91 -2.03
CA LEU A 95 13.53 14.32 -1.83
C LEU A 95 14.73 14.47 -0.90
N PHE A 96 14.83 13.59 0.09
CA PHE A 96 15.87 13.59 1.10
C PHE A 96 16.01 12.18 1.66
N GLU A 97 17.25 11.75 1.88
CA GLU A 97 17.57 10.54 2.62
C GLU A 97 18.88 10.74 3.37
N ASN A 98 18.90 10.37 4.65
CA ASN A 98 20.10 10.21 5.45
C ASN A 98 20.08 8.84 6.14
N GLU A 99 21.04 8.59 7.05
CA GLU A 99 21.19 7.29 7.72
C GLU A 99 19.93 6.79 8.43
N ASN A 100 19.08 7.70 8.94
CA ASN A 100 17.96 7.35 9.81
C ASN A 100 16.59 7.80 9.30
N ASN A 101 16.53 8.74 8.36
CA ASN A 101 15.29 9.35 7.90
C ASN A 101 15.28 9.52 6.38
N ALA A 102 14.11 9.33 5.78
CA ALA A 102 13.88 9.61 4.37
C ALA A 102 12.56 10.33 4.16
N ARG A 103 12.49 11.16 3.11
CA ARG A 103 11.28 11.82 2.65
C ARG A 103 11.08 11.60 1.16
N ILE A 104 9.94 11.04 0.80
CA ILE A 104 9.59 10.67 -0.56
C ILE A 104 8.37 11.48 -0.99
N GLU A 105 8.48 12.15 -2.13
CA GLU A 105 7.34 12.73 -2.85
C GLU A 105 6.64 11.64 -3.66
N VAL A 106 5.32 11.63 -3.60
CA VAL A 106 4.46 10.76 -4.39
C VAL A 106 3.50 11.65 -5.19
N LEU A 107 3.53 11.47 -6.51
CA LEU A 107 2.45 11.91 -7.39
C LEU A 107 1.55 10.71 -7.64
N LEU A 108 0.26 10.84 -7.33
CA LEU A 108 -0.71 9.76 -7.42
C LEU A 108 -1.92 10.18 -8.24
N ASP A 109 -2.30 9.34 -9.19
CA ASP A 109 -3.49 9.51 -10.01
C ASP A 109 -4.59 8.61 -9.46
N SER A 110 -5.61 9.23 -8.86
CA SER A 110 -6.70 8.50 -8.21
C SER A 110 -7.65 7.85 -9.22
N LYS A 111 -8.47 6.92 -8.74
CA LYS A 111 -9.58 6.33 -9.50
C LYS A 111 -10.55 7.35 -10.09
N ASN A 112 -10.65 8.54 -9.48
CA ASN A 112 -11.57 9.62 -9.86
C ASN A 112 -10.95 10.62 -10.86
N ASN A 113 -9.86 10.27 -11.56
CA ASN A 113 -9.17 11.15 -12.52
C ASN A 113 -8.61 12.44 -11.91
N ARG A 114 -8.30 12.43 -10.61
CA ARG A 114 -7.62 13.55 -9.93
C ARG A 114 -6.21 13.17 -9.55
N ARG A 115 -5.27 14.09 -9.74
CA ARG A 115 -3.87 13.93 -9.33
C ARG A 115 -3.67 14.51 -7.94
N TYR A 116 -2.92 13.80 -7.12
CA TYR A 116 -2.56 14.22 -5.77
C TYR A 116 -1.05 14.24 -5.60
N LYS A 117 -0.55 15.21 -4.82
CA LYS A 117 0.81 15.22 -4.30
C LYS A 117 0.78 14.88 -2.82
N ILE A 118 1.60 13.92 -2.42
CA ILE A 118 1.67 13.42 -1.05
C ILE A 118 3.15 13.24 -0.67
N PHE A 119 3.49 13.43 0.61
CA PHE A 119 4.83 13.15 1.12
C PHE A 119 4.80 12.02 2.14
N TRP A 120 5.63 11.01 1.90
CA TRP A 120 5.94 9.96 2.87
C TRP A 120 7.16 10.39 3.69
N SER A 121 7.08 10.20 5.00
CA SER A 121 8.21 10.30 5.91
C SER A 121 8.52 8.91 6.47
N LEU A 122 9.77 8.48 6.34
CA LEU A 122 10.24 7.18 6.82
C LEU A 122 11.32 7.37 7.86
N GLY A 123 11.35 6.44 8.82
CA GLY A 123 12.37 6.33 9.84
C GLY A 123 12.86 4.90 9.93
N LYS A 124 14.13 4.73 10.31
CA LYS A 124 14.71 3.42 10.59
C LYS A 124 14.19 2.85 11.92
N ALA A 125 13.87 1.56 11.94
CA ALA A 125 13.41 0.85 13.14
C ALA A 125 13.96 -0.58 13.21
N THR A 126 14.09 -1.07 14.44
CA THR A 126 14.35 -2.49 14.73
C THR A 126 13.14 -3.09 15.42
N ILE A 127 12.50 -4.06 14.78
CA ILE A 127 11.27 -4.72 15.25
C ILE A 127 11.55 -6.13 15.76
N ASN A 128 12.39 -6.87 15.04
CA ASN A 128 12.75 -8.26 15.35
C ASN A 128 14.08 -8.62 14.67
N SER A 129 14.46 -9.90 14.67
CA SER A 129 15.71 -10.38 14.07
C SER A 129 15.78 -10.24 12.55
N VAL A 130 14.63 -10.21 11.85
CA VAL A 130 14.56 -10.04 10.39
C VAL A 130 14.54 -8.57 10.01
N CYS A 131 13.91 -7.76 10.85
CA CYS A 131 13.77 -6.34 10.65
C CYS A 131 14.62 -5.56 11.64
N GLN A 132 15.93 -5.56 11.39
CA GLN A 132 16.92 -4.76 12.10
C GLN A 132 17.25 -3.55 11.24
N ASN A 133 17.06 -2.33 11.76
CA ASN A 133 17.31 -1.12 10.98
C ASN A 133 16.56 -1.07 9.62
N CYS A 134 15.28 -1.47 9.61
CA CYS A 134 14.42 -1.37 8.42
C CYS A 134 13.91 0.05 8.21
N TRP A 135 13.69 0.43 6.97
CA TRP A 135 12.84 1.58 6.65
C TRP A 135 11.37 1.29 7.00
N MET A 136 10.73 2.19 7.72
CA MET A 136 9.31 2.10 8.08
C MET A 136 8.63 3.46 8.02
N THR A 137 7.33 3.50 7.75
CA THR A 137 6.59 4.76 7.59
C THR A 137 6.29 5.41 8.93
N LEU A 138 6.90 6.56 9.19
CA LEU A 138 6.60 7.42 10.34
C LEU A 138 5.29 8.19 10.14
N GLY A 139 4.99 8.60 8.91
CA GLY A 139 3.77 9.33 8.60
C GLY A 139 3.65 9.70 7.13
N VAL A 140 2.44 10.12 6.75
CA VAL A 140 2.07 10.53 5.40
C VAL A 140 1.27 11.82 5.48
N THR A 141 1.60 12.82 4.67
CA THR A 141 0.83 14.06 4.64
C THR A 141 -0.58 13.81 4.09
N GLN A 142 -1.52 14.71 4.38
CA GLN A 142 -2.79 14.68 3.66
C GLN A 142 -2.54 14.84 2.14
N PRO A 143 -3.26 14.09 1.29
CA PRO A 143 -3.16 14.26 -0.17
C PRO A 143 -3.53 15.68 -0.59
N PHE A 144 -2.60 16.36 -1.26
CA PHE A 144 -2.83 17.69 -1.84
C PHE A 144 -3.34 17.53 -3.27
N ASP A 145 -4.56 17.98 -3.52
CA ASP A 145 -5.22 17.90 -4.83
C ASP A 145 -4.55 18.86 -5.84
N MET A 146 -4.01 18.28 -6.92
CA MET A 146 -3.33 18.99 -8.00
C MET A 146 -4.27 19.27 -9.19
N GLY A 147 -5.52 18.80 -9.15
CA GLY A 147 -6.50 18.96 -10.22
C GLY A 147 -6.74 17.69 -11.03
N GLU A 148 -7.47 17.86 -12.13
CA GLU A 148 -7.86 16.77 -13.04
C GLU A 148 -6.70 16.34 -13.94
N ILE A 149 -6.75 15.06 -14.34
CA ILE A 149 -5.83 14.46 -15.31
C ILE A 149 -6.57 14.40 -16.65
N TYR A 150 -6.05 15.12 -17.65
CA TYR A 150 -6.58 15.13 -19.02
C TYR A 150 -5.93 14.04 -19.88
#